data_AF-A0A1S8TKA4-F1
#
_entry.id   AF-A0A1S8TKA4-F1
#
_cell.length_a   1.000
_cell.length_b   1.000
_cell.length_c   1.000
_cell.angle_alpha   90.00
_cell.angle_beta   90.00
_cell.angle_gamma   90.00
#
_symmetry.space_group_name_H-M   'P 1'
#
loop_
_entity.id
_entity.type
_entity.pdbx_description
1 polymer ?
#
loop_
_entity_poly.entity_id
_entity_poly.type
_entity_poly.pdbx_seq_one_letter_code
_entity_poly.pdbx_strand_id
1 'polypeptide(L)'
;MADNKEIDNNIINSSKPLGEQTSERIIQLIIENDWKSGDKLPNEYELADMLNVGRSTIREAIKALVSRNILEIRRGAGTFISQKGGIADDPLGLTFVKDKFKLALDLLEVRFMIEPSIASIAAVKATEDEIQQMSVLCDEIEKLILNNEPYLDKDIEFHTAIAKSSKNLVMVNLIPIINSSITIFIDITNQKLRNETIETHREILNSIKSHDSNAAHDAMLLHLVYNRRNIRNVIDKGKEIYKNS
;
A
#
# COMPACT_ATOMS: atom_id res chain seq x y z
N MET A 1 -18.58 -25.98 -33.67
CA MET A 1 -18.48 -24.74 -34.45
C MET A 1 -17.88 -23.71 -33.52
N ALA A 2 -16.58 -23.44 -33.71
CA ALA A 2 -15.83 -22.52 -32.88
C ALA A 2 -15.87 -21.14 -33.55
N ASP A 3 -16.46 -20.16 -32.86
CA ASP A 3 -16.38 -18.76 -33.25
C ASP A 3 -14.97 -18.26 -32.95
N ASN A 4 -14.15 -18.18 -33.99
CA ASN A 4 -12.98 -17.34 -34.03
C ASN A 4 -13.45 -15.87 -33.95
N LYS A 5 -13.46 -15.30 -32.74
CA LYS A 5 -13.49 -13.85 -32.60
C LYS A 5 -12.16 -13.31 -33.12
N GLU A 6 -12.24 -12.67 -34.28
CA GLU A 6 -11.18 -11.86 -34.86
C GLU A 6 -10.55 -10.98 -33.78
N ILE A 7 -9.26 -11.19 -33.55
CA ILE A 7 -8.43 -10.25 -32.82
C ILE A 7 -8.44 -8.98 -33.65
N ASP A 8 -9.10 -7.94 -33.13
CA ASP A 8 -9.28 -6.66 -33.77
C ASP A 8 -7.90 -6.02 -34.03
N ASN A 9 -7.36 -6.24 -35.24
CA ASN A 9 -6.01 -5.84 -35.68
C ASN A 9 -5.86 -4.32 -35.90
N ASN A 10 -6.78 -3.50 -35.37
CA ASN A 10 -6.88 -2.07 -35.67
C ASN A 10 -6.24 -1.11 -34.66
N ILE A 11 -5.23 -1.58 -33.89
CA ILE A 11 -4.35 -0.68 -33.10
C ILE A 11 -2.89 -0.72 -33.62
N ILE A 12 -2.66 -1.15 -34.86
CA ILE A 12 -1.36 -0.97 -35.54
C ILE A 12 -1.28 0.44 -36.15
N ASN A 13 -1.57 1.46 -35.35
CA ASN A 13 -1.28 2.85 -35.70
C ASN A 13 -1.11 3.69 -34.43
N SER A 14 0.02 3.49 -33.74
CA SER A 14 0.46 4.40 -32.68
C SER A 14 1.98 4.54 -32.72
N SER A 15 2.51 5.73 -32.40
CA SER A 15 3.94 6.08 -32.45
C SER A 15 4.80 5.33 -31.40
N LYS A 16 4.29 4.26 -30.82
CA LYS A 16 4.89 3.54 -29.69
C LYS A 16 5.79 2.40 -30.18
N PRO A 17 6.93 2.15 -29.53
CA PRO A 17 7.75 0.98 -29.83
C PRO A 17 6.95 -0.34 -29.74
N LEU A 18 7.24 -1.30 -30.61
CA LEU A 18 6.51 -2.57 -30.70
C LEU A 18 6.48 -3.35 -29.37
N GLY A 19 7.56 -3.29 -28.58
CA GLY A 19 7.61 -3.89 -27.24
C GLY A 19 6.60 -3.26 -26.26
N GLU A 20 6.33 -1.96 -26.35
CA GLU A 20 5.33 -1.27 -25.52
C GLU A 20 3.91 -1.71 -25.93
N GLN A 21 3.60 -1.72 -27.22
CA GLN A 21 2.31 -2.21 -27.74
C GLN A 21 2.06 -3.67 -27.32
N THR A 22 3.10 -4.51 -27.40
CA THR A 22 3.04 -5.91 -26.95
C THR A 22 2.79 -6.01 -25.46
N SER A 23 3.38 -5.12 -24.64
CA SER A 23 3.11 -5.09 -23.20
C SER A 23 1.66 -4.75 -22.87
N GLU A 24 1.05 -3.81 -23.60
CA GLU A 24 -0.36 -3.45 -23.47
C GLU A 24 -1.27 -4.63 -23.87
N ARG A 25 -0.90 -5.36 -24.94
CA ARG A 25 -1.66 -6.54 -25.38
C ARG A 25 -1.56 -7.71 -24.40
N ILE A 26 -0.41 -7.91 -23.74
CA ILE A 26 -0.27 -8.89 -22.66
C ILE A 26 -1.17 -8.52 -21.46
N ILE A 27 -1.23 -7.24 -21.07
CA ILE A 27 -2.15 -6.78 -20.02
C ILE A 27 -3.60 -7.07 -20.42
N GLN A 28 -3.96 -6.79 -21.66
CA GLN A 28 -5.30 -7.05 -22.18
C GLN A 28 -5.64 -8.55 -22.14
N LEU A 29 -4.70 -9.43 -22.52
CA LEU A 29 -4.88 -10.88 -22.40
C LEU A 29 -5.10 -11.32 -20.95
N ILE A 30 -4.35 -10.76 -20.00
CA ILE A 30 -4.52 -11.06 -18.57
C ILE A 30 -5.95 -10.73 -18.12
N ILE A 31 -6.47 -9.56 -18.51
CA ILE A 31 -7.82 -9.11 -18.18
C ILE A 31 -8.88 -9.99 -18.86
N GLU A 32 -8.74 -10.25 -20.16
CA GLU A 32 -9.69 -11.04 -20.96
C GLU A 32 -9.82 -12.49 -20.48
N ASN A 33 -8.75 -13.06 -19.93
CA ASN A 33 -8.74 -14.43 -19.40
C ASN A 33 -9.04 -14.51 -17.90
N ASP A 34 -9.36 -13.38 -17.26
CA ASP A 34 -9.59 -13.26 -15.81
C ASP A 34 -8.48 -13.87 -14.93
N TRP A 35 -7.23 -13.83 -15.42
CA TRP A 35 -6.09 -14.35 -14.67
C TRP A 35 -5.80 -13.48 -13.44
N LYS A 36 -5.53 -14.13 -12.31
CA LYS A 36 -5.34 -13.50 -11.00
C LYS A 36 -3.87 -13.38 -10.65
N SER A 37 -3.56 -12.53 -9.68
CA SER A 37 -2.24 -12.46 -9.07
C SER A 37 -1.75 -13.85 -8.64
N GLY A 38 -0.55 -14.21 -9.04
CA GLY A 38 0.04 -15.53 -8.81
C GLY A 38 -0.18 -16.54 -9.94
N ASP A 39 -1.06 -16.27 -10.90
CA ASP A 39 -1.25 -17.15 -12.06
C ASP A 39 -0.04 -17.12 -13.00
N LYS A 40 0.21 -18.26 -13.63
CA LYS A 40 1.32 -18.45 -14.57
C LYS A 40 0.88 -18.03 -15.97
N LEU A 41 1.67 -17.18 -16.63
CA LEU A 41 1.47 -16.85 -18.04
C LEU A 41 1.88 -18.01 -18.95
N PRO A 42 1.30 -18.10 -20.16
CA PRO A 42 1.87 -18.90 -21.23
C PRO A 42 3.34 -18.57 -21.45
N ASN A 43 4.10 -19.54 -21.93
CA ASN A 43 5.53 -19.34 -22.14
C ASN A 43 5.82 -18.37 -23.31
N GLU A 44 7.06 -17.90 -23.44
CA GLU A 44 7.42 -16.92 -24.49
C GLU A 44 7.08 -17.36 -25.91
N TYR A 45 7.10 -18.67 -26.19
CA TYR A 45 6.78 -19.22 -27.50
C TYR A 45 5.28 -19.15 -27.76
N GLU A 46 4.47 -19.61 -26.81
CA GLU A 46 3.01 -19.53 -26.87
C GLU A 46 2.54 -18.08 -27.00
N LEU A 47 3.11 -17.16 -26.21
CA LEU A 47 2.78 -15.73 -26.30
C LEU A 47 3.17 -15.12 -27.64
N ALA A 48 4.30 -15.52 -28.22
CA ALA A 48 4.73 -15.04 -29.54
C ALA A 48 3.74 -15.46 -30.63
N ASP A 49 3.26 -16.71 -30.58
CA ASP A 49 2.27 -17.24 -31.51
C ASP A 49 0.90 -16.58 -31.29
N MET A 50 0.44 -16.44 -30.04
CA MET A 50 -0.84 -15.82 -29.70
C MET A 50 -0.92 -14.35 -30.12
N LEU A 51 0.20 -13.63 -30.04
CA LEU A 51 0.27 -12.19 -30.32
C LEU A 51 0.84 -11.87 -31.71
N ASN A 52 1.23 -12.89 -32.49
CA ASN A 52 1.83 -12.76 -33.81
C ASN A 52 3.03 -11.78 -33.85
N VAL A 53 3.93 -11.89 -32.87
CA VAL A 53 5.14 -11.07 -32.76
C VAL A 53 6.38 -11.93 -32.53
N GLY A 54 7.57 -11.37 -32.81
CA GLY A 54 8.82 -12.06 -32.56
C GLY A 54 9.10 -12.30 -31.07
N ARG A 55 9.82 -13.38 -30.76
CA ARG A 55 10.21 -13.72 -29.37
C ARG A 55 11.03 -12.62 -28.67
N SER A 56 11.84 -11.88 -29.42
CA SER A 56 12.59 -10.73 -28.88
C SER A 56 11.64 -9.67 -28.34
N THR A 57 10.56 -9.38 -29.06
CA THR A 57 9.52 -8.43 -28.67
C THR A 57 8.75 -8.90 -27.43
N ILE A 58 8.41 -10.21 -27.33
CA ILE A 58 7.80 -10.77 -26.12
C ILE A 58 8.72 -10.58 -24.90
N ARG A 59 10.02 -10.84 -25.04
CA ARG A 59 10.97 -10.64 -23.94
C ARG A 59 11.07 -9.19 -23.50
N GLU A 60 11.08 -8.25 -24.44
CA GLU A 60 11.07 -6.82 -24.14
C GLU A 60 9.79 -6.42 -23.39
N ALA A 61 8.63 -6.87 -23.87
CA ALA A 61 7.35 -6.62 -23.23
C ALA A 61 7.29 -7.21 -21.80
N ILE A 62 7.71 -8.46 -21.61
CA ILE A 62 7.79 -9.09 -20.29
C ILE A 62 8.73 -8.30 -19.38
N LYS A 63 9.93 -7.92 -19.85
CA LYS A 63 10.87 -7.11 -19.06
C LYS A 63 10.25 -5.77 -18.63
N ALA A 64 9.52 -5.10 -19.51
CA ALA A 64 8.83 -3.84 -19.19
C ALA A 64 7.70 -4.04 -18.16
N LEU A 65 6.98 -5.16 -18.22
CA LEU A 65 5.94 -5.48 -17.23
C LEU A 65 6.53 -5.93 -15.89
N VAL A 66 7.69 -6.59 -15.91
CA VAL A 66 8.45 -6.95 -14.70
C VAL A 66 9.00 -5.70 -14.01
N SER A 67 9.57 -4.74 -14.76
CA SER A 67 10.06 -3.49 -14.17
C SER A 67 8.94 -2.66 -13.54
N ARG A 68 7.71 -2.82 -14.01
CA ARG A 68 6.50 -2.22 -13.44
C ARG A 68 5.87 -3.06 -12.33
N ASN A 69 6.45 -4.20 -11.93
CA ASN A 69 5.86 -5.12 -10.96
C ASN A 69 4.44 -5.61 -11.33
N ILE A 70 4.12 -5.69 -12.63
CA ILE A 70 2.89 -6.32 -13.14
C ILE A 70 3.12 -7.83 -13.30
N LEU A 71 4.32 -8.22 -13.73
CA LEU A 71 4.76 -9.60 -13.84
C LEU A 71 5.95 -9.86 -12.92
N GLU A 72 6.19 -11.12 -12.59
CA GLU A 72 7.40 -11.58 -11.92
C GLU A 72 7.96 -12.83 -12.61
N ILE A 73 9.28 -12.96 -12.64
CA ILE A 73 9.96 -14.13 -13.20
C ILE A 73 10.42 -15.00 -12.03
N ARG A 74 9.90 -16.24 -11.96
CA ARG A 74 10.36 -17.25 -11.01
C ARG A 74 11.30 -18.20 -11.74
N ARG A 75 12.59 -18.16 -11.38
CA ARG A 75 13.67 -18.90 -12.07
C ARG A 75 13.32 -20.38 -12.21
N GLY A 76 13.33 -20.89 -13.44
CA GLY A 76 13.00 -22.29 -13.75
C GLY A 76 11.51 -22.64 -13.72
N ALA A 77 10.65 -21.76 -13.21
CA ALA A 77 9.21 -22.00 -13.08
C ALA A 77 8.37 -21.25 -14.14
N GLY A 78 8.81 -20.06 -14.57
CA GLY A 78 8.16 -19.27 -15.62
C GLY A 78 7.85 -17.83 -15.20
N THR A 79 6.97 -17.19 -15.95
CA THR A 79 6.50 -15.82 -15.70
C THR A 79 5.11 -15.87 -15.06
N PHE A 80 4.89 -15.07 -14.03
CA PHE A 80 3.67 -15.06 -13.24
C PHE A 80 3.14 -13.64 -13.10
N ILE A 81 1.83 -13.51 -12.87
CA ILE A 81 1.22 -12.22 -12.51
C ILE A 81 1.67 -11.86 -11.09
N SER A 82 2.24 -10.67 -10.94
CA SER A 82 2.77 -10.19 -9.67
C SER A 82 1.67 -9.97 -8.63
N GLN A 83 1.99 -10.23 -7.36
CA GLN A 83 1.14 -9.87 -6.23
C GLN A 83 1.18 -8.37 -5.92
N LYS A 84 2.21 -7.64 -6.39
CA LYS A 84 2.35 -6.19 -6.20
C LYS A 84 1.47 -5.37 -7.14
N GLY A 85 0.83 -6.00 -8.13
CA GLY A 85 -0.23 -5.37 -8.93
C GLY A 85 0.18 -4.06 -9.64
N GLY A 86 1.44 -3.91 -10.03
CA GLY A 86 1.93 -2.70 -10.69
C GLY A 86 2.64 -1.69 -9.78
N ILE A 87 2.75 -1.96 -8.48
CA ILE A 87 3.42 -1.07 -7.52
C ILE A 87 4.93 -1.33 -7.54
N ALA A 88 5.72 -0.33 -7.91
CA ALA A 88 7.18 -0.37 -7.82
C ALA A 88 7.66 -0.50 -6.36
N ASP A 89 8.90 -0.94 -6.13
CA ASP A 89 9.42 -1.12 -4.76
C ASP A 89 9.55 0.21 -3.98
N ASP A 90 9.82 1.30 -4.68
CA ASP A 90 9.83 2.67 -4.15
C ASP A 90 9.06 3.60 -5.09
N PRO A 91 7.72 3.57 -5.07
CA PRO A 91 6.89 4.25 -6.07
C PRO A 91 6.96 5.78 -5.95
N LEU A 92 7.45 6.30 -4.81
CA LEU A 92 7.59 7.73 -4.54
C LEU A 92 9.05 8.21 -4.49
N GLY A 93 10.03 7.33 -4.69
CA GLY A 93 11.45 7.68 -4.68
C GLY A 93 11.98 8.12 -3.31
N LEU A 94 11.36 7.67 -2.21
CA LEU A 94 11.67 8.14 -0.85
C LEU A 94 12.98 7.57 -0.30
N THR A 95 13.50 6.49 -0.91
CA THR A 95 14.73 5.81 -0.48
C THR A 95 15.90 6.78 -0.39
N PHE A 96 16.00 7.72 -1.33
CA PHE A 96 17.12 8.67 -1.44
C PHE A 96 16.98 9.93 -0.58
N VAL A 97 15.86 10.10 0.14
CA VAL A 97 15.66 11.27 1.01
C VAL A 97 16.55 11.13 2.24
N LYS A 98 17.54 12.04 2.35
CA LYS A 98 18.53 12.06 3.44
C LYS A 98 17.96 12.54 4.76
N ASP A 99 17.15 13.61 4.73
CA ASP A 99 16.52 14.17 5.92
C ASP A 99 15.29 13.35 6.32
N LYS A 100 15.52 12.32 7.14
CA LYS A 100 14.47 11.42 7.61
C LYS A 100 13.46 12.11 8.53
N PHE A 101 13.86 13.18 9.24
CA PHE A 101 12.95 13.94 10.08
C PHE A 101 11.97 14.77 9.26
N LYS A 102 12.47 15.48 8.24
CA LYS A 102 11.60 16.18 7.30
C LYS A 102 10.68 15.20 6.59
N LEU A 103 11.20 14.07 6.11
CA LEU A 103 10.39 13.04 5.48
C LEU A 103 9.27 12.53 6.40
N ALA A 104 9.56 12.31 7.68
CA ALA A 104 8.55 11.90 8.66
C ALA A 104 7.41 12.92 8.78
N LEU A 105 7.75 14.22 8.82
CA LEU A 105 6.77 15.30 8.91
C LEU A 105 5.94 15.42 7.62
N ASP A 106 6.58 15.39 6.46
CA ASP A 106 5.91 15.46 5.16
C ASP A 106 4.94 14.27 4.97
N LEU A 107 5.36 13.05 5.36
CA LEU A 107 4.47 11.90 5.29
C LEU A 107 3.35 11.95 6.34
N LEU A 108 3.61 12.51 7.53
CA LEU A 108 2.54 12.73 8.52
C LEU A 108 1.49 13.71 7.99
N GLU A 109 1.87 14.73 7.23
CA GLU A 109 0.92 15.63 6.55
C GLU A 109 0.04 14.86 5.54
N VAL A 110 0.61 13.90 4.81
CA VAL A 110 -0.18 13.01 3.94
C VAL A 110 -1.18 12.18 4.76
N ARG A 111 -0.77 11.65 5.93
CA ARG A 111 -1.71 10.95 6.84
C ARG A 111 -2.86 11.84 7.27
N PHE A 112 -2.60 13.10 7.64
CA PHE A 112 -3.63 14.07 7.99
C PHE A 112 -4.65 14.31 6.88
N MET A 113 -4.21 14.30 5.62
CA MET A 113 -5.10 14.49 4.47
C MET A 113 -5.98 13.28 4.19
N ILE A 114 -5.51 12.06 4.51
CA ILE A 114 -6.13 10.82 4.03
C ILE A 114 -6.80 10.04 5.16
N GLU A 115 -6.11 9.75 6.25
CA GLU A 115 -6.56 8.77 7.26
C GLU A 115 -7.86 9.16 7.96
N PRO A 116 -8.10 10.43 8.37
CA PRO A 116 -9.38 10.81 8.98
C PRO A 116 -10.58 10.54 8.06
N SER A 117 -10.46 10.89 6.78
CA SER A 117 -11.52 10.62 5.80
C SER A 117 -11.70 9.11 5.58
N ILE A 118 -10.60 8.36 5.56
CA ILE A 118 -10.65 6.91 5.41
C ILE A 118 -11.30 6.22 6.62
N ALA A 119 -11.03 6.68 7.84
CA ALA A 119 -11.69 6.19 9.05
C ALA A 119 -13.20 6.48 9.02
N SER A 120 -13.59 7.67 8.57
CA SER A 120 -15.00 8.04 8.35
C SER A 120 -15.70 7.10 7.35
N ILE A 121 -15.05 6.77 6.23
CA ILE A 121 -15.60 5.84 5.24
C ILE A 121 -15.65 4.40 5.80
N ALA A 122 -14.62 3.98 6.53
CA ALA A 122 -14.56 2.68 7.17
C ALA A 122 -15.71 2.51 8.17
N ALA A 123 -16.03 3.52 8.98
CA ALA A 123 -17.18 3.49 9.88
C ALA A 123 -18.50 3.20 9.16
N VAL A 124 -18.66 3.61 7.90
CA VAL A 124 -19.89 3.37 7.13
C VAL A 124 -19.88 1.99 6.44
N LYS A 125 -18.71 1.47 6.05
CA LYS A 125 -18.59 0.33 5.14
C LYS A 125 -18.00 -0.95 5.74
N ALA A 126 -17.37 -0.85 6.91
CA ALA A 126 -16.75 -2.00 7.56
C ALA A 126 -17.79 -3.08 7.86
N THR A 127 -17.42 -4.34 7.63
CA THR A 127 -18.23 -5.47 8.07
C THR A 127 -17.94 -5.80 9.54
N GLU A 128 -18.83 -6.55 10.17
CA GLU A 128 -18.60 -7.04 11.55
C GLU A 128 -17.30 -7.84 11.68
N ASP A 129 -16.96 -8.66 10.69
CA ASP A 129 -15.70 -9.42 10.68
C ASP A 129 -14.47 -8.50 10.62
N GLU A 130 -14.54 -7.41 9.85
CA GLU A 130 -13.46 -6.42 9.77
C GLU A 130 -13.33 -5.62 11.08
N ILE A 131 -14.46 -5.24 11.70
CA ILE A 131 -14.47 -4.58 13.01
C ILE A 131 -13.89 -5.52 14.08
N GLN A 132 -14.24 -6.80 14.04
CA GLN A 132 -13.69 -7.79 14.95
C GLN A 132 -12.18 -7.96 14.74
N GLN A 133 -11.70 -7.96 13.49
CA GLN A 133 -10.27 -7.97 13.20
C GLN A 133 -9.56 -6.72 13.76
N MET A 134 -10.14 -5.53 13.57
CA MET A 134 -9.61 -4.30 14.16
C MET A 134 -9.56 -4.36 15.69
N SER A 135 -10.58 -4.96 16.33
CA SER A 135 -10.61 -5.16 17.78
C SER A 135 -9.45 -6.03 18.26
N VAL A 136 -9.20 -7.16 17.59
CA VAL A 136 -8.08 -8.05 17.93
C VAL A 136 -6.75 -7.32 17.80
N LEU A 137 -6.56 -6.54 16.73
CA LEU A 137 -5.34 -5.76 16.52
C LEU A 137 -5.15 -4.70 17.62
N CYS A 138 -6.21 -3.99 18.02
CA CYS A 138 -6.15 -3.08 19.17
C CYS A 138 -5.73 -3.79 20.46
N ASP A 139 -6.29 -4.98 20.75
CA ASP A 139 -5.95 -5.78 21.93
C ASP A 139 -4.48 -6.21 21.91
N GLU A 140 -3.98 -6.64 20.74
CA GLU A 140 -2.58 -7.04 20.55
C GLU A 140 -1.62 -5.85 20.74
N ILE A 141 -1.92 -4.69 20.16
CA ILE A 141 -1.13 -3.46 20.32
C ILE A 141 -1.06 -3.07 21.79
N GLU A 142 -2.19 -3.04 22.48
CA GLU A 142 -2.26 -2.68 23.90
C GLU A 142 -1.41 -3.63 24.75
N LYS A 143 -1.53 -4.94 24.52
CA LYS A 143 -0.72 -5.95 25.21
C LYS A 143 0.78 -5.75 25.00
N LEU A 144 1.22 -5.54 23.74
CA LEU A 144 2.63 -5.29 23.41
C LEU A 144 3.13 -4.03 24.09
N ILE A 145 2.33 -2.97 24.08
CA ILE A 145 2.65 -1.70 24.72
C ILE A 145 2.86 -1.88 26.24
N LEU A 146 1.92 -2.54 26.92
CA LEU A 146 1.97 -2.77 28.37
C LEU A 146 3.14 -3.68 28.79
N ASN A 147 3.55 -4.62 27.93
CA ASN A 147 4.71 -5.49 28.15
C ASN A 147 6.05 -4.85 27.79
N ASN A 148 6.04 -3.59 27.36
CA ASN A 148 7.23 -2.88 26.87
C ASN A 148 7.87 -3.52 25.61
N GLU A 149 7.06 -4.17 24.77
CA GLU A 149 7.47 -4.82 23.53
C GLU A 149 7.23 -3.90 22.31
N PRO A 150 7.96 -4.10 21.19
CA PRO A 150 7.69 -3.39 19.95
C PRO A 150 6.31 -3.73 19.38
N TYR A 151 5.54 -2.70 19.00
CA TYR A 151 4.17 -2.85 18.48
C TYR A 151 4.00 -2.34 17.04
N LEU A 152 5.09 -1.93 16.39
CA LEU A 152 5.07 -1.29 15.06
C LEU A 152 4.33 -2.12 14.01
N ASP A 153 4.62 -3.41 13.92
CA ASP A 153 4.01 -4.27 12.91
C ASP A 153 2.49 -4.36 13.09
N LYS A 154 2.04 -4.40 14.35
CA LYS A 154 0.61 -4.43 14.70
C LYS A 154 -0.08 -3.10 14.48
N ASP A 155 0.62 -1.99 14.73
CA ASP A 155 0.15 -0.64 14.40
C ASP A 155 -0.10 -0.49 12.88
N ILE A 156 0.87 -0.93 12.07
CA ILE A 156 0.74 -0.98 10.60
C ILE A 156 -0.43 -1.86 10.18
N GLU A 157 -0.61 -3.04 10.78
CA GLU A 157 -1.74 -3.94 10.51
C GLU A 157 -3.09 -3.27 10.84
N PHE A 158 -3.18 -2.54 11.95
CA PHE A 158 -4.39 -1.83 12.37
C PHE A 158 -4.79 -0.72 11.38
N HIS A 159 -3.87 0.18 11.04
CA HIS A 159 -4.11 1.23 10.05
C HIS A 159 -4.45 0.64 8.67
N THR A 160 -3.80 -0.47 8.29
CA THR A 160 -4.09 -1.21 7.07
C THR A 160 -5.52 -1.77 7.07
N ALA A 161 -5.98 -2.33 8.20
CA ALA A 161 -7.34 -2.87 8.33
C ALA A 161 -8.41 -1.78 8.17
N ILE A 162 -8.22 -0.61 8.79
CA ILE A 162 -9.10 0.56 8.63
C ILE A 162 -9.14 0.98 7.15
N ALA A 163 -7.98 1.12 6.52
CA ALA A 163 -7.90 1.56 5.13
C ALA A 163 -8.55 0.57 4.15
N LYS A 164 -8.39 -0.74 4.35
CA LYS A 164 -9.08 -1.78 3.55
C LYS A 164 -10.59 -1.73 3.74
N SER A 165 -11.05 -1.42 4.94
CA SER A 165 -12.48 -1.32 5.26
C SER A 165 -13.18 -0.13 4.58
N SER A 166 -12.42 0.83 4.03
CA SER A 166 -12.97 1.87 3.14
C SER A 166 -13.53 1.33 1.81
N LYS A 167 -13.18 0.08 1.47
CA LYS A 167 -13.50 -0.62 0.21
C LYS A 167 -13.05 0.15 -1.04
N ASN A 168 -12.07 1.03 -0.90
CA ASN A 168 -11.52 1.79 -2.01
C ASN A 168 -10.36 1.02 -2.63
N LEU A 169 -10.51 0.63 -3.90
CA LEU A 169 -9.52 -0.15 -4.64
C LEU A 169 -8.16 0.56 -4.77
N VAL A 170 -8.14 1.90 -4.81
CA VAL A 170 -6.91 2.69 -4.88
C VAL A 170 -6.18 2.69 -3.54
N MET A 171 -6.91 2.62 -2.42
CA MET A 171 -6.30 2.66 -1.09
C MET A 171 -5.39 1.47 -0.82
N VAL A 172 -5.65 0.30 -1.41
CA VAL A 172 -4.76 -0.86 -1.31
C VAL A 172 -3.33 -0.52 -1.73
N ASN A 173 -3.18 0.33 -2.75
CA ASN A 173 -1.88 0.73 -3.28
C ASN A 173 -1.26 1.91 -2.51
N LEU A 174 -2.08 2.73 -1.84
CA LEU A 174 -1.61 3.86 -1.04
C LEU A 174 -1.25 3.46 0.41
N ILE A 175 -1.81 2.37 0.93
CA ILE A 175 -1.52 1.86 2.28
C ILE A 175 -0.01 1.74 2.55
N PRO A 176 0.81 1.09 1.70
CA PRO A 176 2.25 0.98 1.95
C PRO A 176 2.95 2.34 2.07
N ILE A 177 2.51 3.32 1.27
CA ILE A 177 3.05 4.69 1.30
C ILE A 177 2.68 5.36 2.63
N ILE A 178 1.42 5.28 3.03
CA ILE A 178 0.90 5.87 4.27
C ILE A 178 1.62 5.27 5.49
N ASN A 179 1.76 3.95 5.50
CA ASN A 179 2.39 3.20 6.59
C ASN A 179 3.90 3.45 6.74
N SER A 180 4.59 3.88 5.66
CA SER A 180 6.03 4.19 5.73
C SER A 180 6.35 5.26 6.78
N SER A 181 5.41 6.16 7.03
CA SER A 181 5.53 7.18 8.07
C SER A 181 5.45 6.62 9.48
N ILE A 182 4.67 5.55 9.70
CA ILE A 182 4.51 4.87 10.99
C ILE A 182 5.87 4.27 11.41
N THR A 183 6.55 3.60 10.48
CA THR A 183 7.90 3.06 10.70
C THR A 183 8.87 4.16 11.12
N ILE A 184 8.99 5.22 10.32
CA ILE A 184 9.91 6.33 10.61
C ILE A 184 9.54 6.99 11.95
N PHE A 185 8.26 7.07 12.27
CA PHE A 185 7.77 7.67 13.50
C PHE A 185 8.15 6.88 14.76
N ILE A 186 7.91 5.57 14.77
CA ILE A 186 8.24 4.73 15.93
C ILE A 186 9.75 4.71 16.16
N ASP A 187 10.54 4.67 15.09
CA ASP A 187 12.00 4.75 15.15
C ASP A 187 12.47 6.08 15.78
N ILE A 188 11.90 7.21 15.34
CA ILE A 188 12.27 8.54 15.86
C ILE A 188 11.83 8.70 17.32
N THR A 189 10.64 8.24 17.67
CA THR A 189 10.06 8.49 19.00
C THR A 189 10.53 7.52 20.08
N ASN A 190 11.26 6.46 19.71
CA ASN A 190 11.71 5.40 20.61
C ASN A 190 10.57 4.84 21.47
N GLN A 191 9.40 4.60 20.86
CA GLN A 191 8.21 4.01 21.49
C GLN A 191 7.70 4.74 22.74
N LYS A 192 7.81 6.07 22.80
CA LYS A 192 7.37 6.87 23.96
C LYS A 192 5.86 7.09 24.05
N LEU A 193 5.10 6.83 22.99
CA LEU A 193 3.65 7.03 22.92
C LEU A 193 2.89 5.76 23.24
N ARG A 194 2.98 5.33 24.49
CA ARG A 194 2.37 4.06 24.89
C ARG A 194 0.90 4.27 25.24
N ASN A 195 0.62 5.15 26.20
CA ASN A 195 -0.73 5.32 26.72
C ASN A 195 -1.64 6.04 25.73
N GLU A 196 -1.15 7.11 25.08
CA GLU A 196 -1.94 7.86 24.10
C GLU A 196 -2.29 7.02 22.88
N THR A 197 -1.40 6.11 22.45
CA THR A 197 -1.70 5.17 21.36
C THR A 197 -2.82 4.21 21.76
N ILE A 198 -2.76 3.62 22.97
CA ILE A 198 -3.84 2.75 23.46
C ILE A 198 -5.18 3.50 23.46
N GLU A 199 -5.22 4.68 24.07
CA GLU A 199 -6.46 5.48 24.18
C GLU A 199 -7.00 5.85 22.80
N THR A 200 -6.17 6.42 21.94
CA THR A 200 -6.64 6.92 20.64
C THR A 200 -7.03 5.80 19.68
N HIS A 201 -6.37 4.65 19.70
CA HIS A 201 -6.78 3.48 18.90
C HIS A 201 -8.14 2.94 19.34
N ARG A 202 -8.40 2.92 20.65
CA ARG A 202 -9.71 2.51 21.18
C ARG A 202 -10.81 3.46 20.75
N GLU A 203 -10.57 4.76 20.79
CA GLU A 203 -11.54 5.76 20.32
C GLU A 203 -11.85 5.61 18.82
N ILE A 204 -10.84 5.36 17.99
CA ILE A 204 -11.02 5.08 16.55
C ILE A 204 -11.88 3.83 16.36
N LEU A 205 -11.50 2.72 17.00
CA LEU A 205 -12.24 1.44 16.91
C LEU A 205 -13.68 1.59 17.36
N ASN A 206 -13.92 2.23 18.51
CA ASN A 206 -15.25 2.41 19.06
C ASN A 206 -16.13 3.25 18.13
N SER A 207 -15.56 4.29 17.52
CA SER A 207 -16.27 5.13 16.56
C SER A 207 -16.62 4.40 15.25
N ILE A 208 -15.71 3.54 14.76
CA ILE A 208 -15.99 2.67 13.62
C ILE A 208 -17.08 1.65 13.98
N LYS A 209 -16.97 1.04 15.16
CA LYS A 209 -17.91 0.03 15.66
C LYS A 209 -19.32 0.59 15.92
N SER A 210 -19.43 1.86 16.30
CA SER A 210 -20.72 2.54 16.42
C SER A 210 -21.28 3.04 15.08
N HIS A 211 -20.56 2.81 13.97
CA HIS A 211 -20.86 3.33 12.64
C HIS A 211 -20.99 4.87 12.60
N ASP A 212 -20.30 5.58 13.51
CA ASP A 212 -20.29 7.04 13.54
C ASP A 212 -19.12 7.57 12.71
N SER A 213 -19.46 7.99 11.49
CA SER A 213 -18.51 8.52 10.52
C SER A 213 -17.77 9.78 11.00
N ASN A 214 -18.46 10.69 11.70
CA ASN A 214 -17.86 11.92 12.17
C ASN A 214 -16.94 11.65 13.37
N ALA A 215 -17.40 10.82 14.31
CA ALA A 215 -16.57 10.42 15.44
C ALA A 215 -15.30 9.68 14.99
N ALA A 216 -15.39 8.80 13.99
CA ALA A 216 -14.24 8.07 13.47
C ALA A 216 -13.22 8.99 12.78
N HIS A 217 -13.70 9.99 12.04
CA HIS A 217 -12.85 11.04 11.49
C HIS A 217 -12.11 11.79 12.60
N ASP A 218 -12.84 12.30 13.60
CA ASP A 218 -12.28 13.15 14.65
C ASP A 218 -11.32 12.38 15.57
N ALA A 219 -11.64 11.12 15.88
CA ALA A 219 -10.77 10.24 16.64
C ALA A 219 -9.44 9.99 15.91
N MET A 220 -9.48 9.72 14.60
CA MET A 220 -8.27 9.55 13.79
C MET A 220 -7.47 10.85 13.66
N LEU A 221 -8.14 11.99 13.49
CA LEU A 221 -7.50 13.30 13.48
C LEU A 221 -6.75 13.55 14.80
N LEU A 222 -7.40 13.26 15.93
CA LEU A 222 -6.82 13.44 17.26
C LEU A 222 -5.59 12.54 17.46
N HIS A 223 -5.68 11.26 17.06
CA HIS A 223 -4.53 10.34 17.04
C HIS A 223 -3.31 10.94 16.32
N LEU A 224 -3.51 11.48 15.11
CA LEU A 224 -2.44 12.10 14.34
C LEU A 224 -1.89 13.39 14.98
N VAL A 225 -2.73 14.17 15.68
CA VAL A 225 -2.30 15.35 16.45
C VAL A 225 -1.33 14.95 17.57
N TYR A 226 -1.64 13.87 18.31
CA TYR A 226 -0.73 13.34 19.31
C TYR A 226 0.60 12.89 18.69
N ASN A 227 0.55 12.19 17.56
CA ASN A 227 1.76 11.79 16.86
C ASN A 227 2.62 13.01 16.48
N ARG A 228 2.02 14.03 15.84
CA ARG A 228 2.73 15.26 15.44
C ARG A 228 3.42 15.96 16.60
N ARG A 229 2.72 16.09 17.74
CA ARG A 229 3.26 16.77 18.92
C ARG A 229 4.52 16.09 19.43
N ASN A 230 4.56 14.77 19.39
CA ASN A 230 5.70 14.00 19.88
C ASN A 230 6.90 14.04 18.94
N ILE A 231 6.68 14.01 17.62
CA ILE A 231 7.78 14.25 16.65
C ILE A 231 8.45 15.58 16.96
N ARG A 232 7.66 16.65 17.12
CA ARG A 232 8.19 17.98 17.44
C ARG A 232 8.97 17.98 18.76
N ASN A 233 8.43 17.39 19.81
CA ASN A 233 9.13 17.27 21.09
C ASN A 233 10.47 16.54 20.99
N VAL A 234 10.55 15.47 20.18
CA VAL A 234 11.80 14.72 19.97
C VAL A 234 12.80 15.55 19.17
N ILE A 235 12.35 16.22 18.11
CA ILE A 235 13.19 17.11 17.29
C ILE A 235 13.76 18.25 18.14
N ASP A 236 12.93 18.89 18.96
CA ASP A 236 13.33 20.03 19.77
C ASP A 236 14.35 19.61 20.83
N LYS A 237 14.14 18.49 21.53
CA LYS A 237 15.12 17.90 22.45
C LYS A 237 16.41 17.48 21.76
N GLY A 238 16.33 16.93 20.55
CA GLY A 238 17.50 16.57 19.75
C GLY A 238 18.34 17.80 19.39
N LYS A 239 17.69 18.89 18.97
CA LYS A 239 18.36 20.16 18.65
C LYS A 239 19.04 20.82 19.86
N GLU A 240 18.50 20.66 21.07
CA GLU A 240 19.12 21.16 22.30
C GLU A 240 20.42 20.42 22.66
N ILE A 241 20.49 19.11 22.40
CA ILE A 241 21.70 18.30 22.65
C ILE A 241 22.85 18.74 21.72
N TYR A 242 22.57 18.99 20.43
CA TYR A 242 23.58 19.43 19.46
C TYR A 242 23.98 20.91 19.59
N LYS A 243 23.20 21.75 20.29
CA LYS A 243 23.58 23.14 20.59
C LYS A 243 24.51 23.28 21.80
N ASN A 244 24.55 22.26 22.66
CA ASN A 244 25.38 22.21 23.87
C ASN A 244 26.61 21.30 23.72
N SER A 245 26.90 20.86 22.49
CA SER A 245 28.09 20.07 22.10
C SER A 245 29.00 20.94 21.23
#